data_AF-A0A8C7BFK7-F1
#
_entry.id   AF-A0A8C7BFK7-F1
#
_cell.length_a   1.000
_cell.length_b   1.000
_cell.length_c   1.000
_cell.angle_alpha   90.00
_cell.angle_beta   90.00
_cell.angle_gamma   90.00
#
_symmetry.space_group_name_H-M   'P 1'
#
loop_
_entity.id
_entity.type
_entity.pdbx_description
1 polymer ?
#
loop_
_entity_poly.entity_id
_entity_poly.type
_entity_poly.pdbx_seq_one_letter_code
_entity_poly.pdbx_strand_id
1 'polypeptide(L)'
;MSHSSLHPSIPRPRGTRARKAAFVLLTVCLAALWVLGEPSEHILRWLVFHLASLQLGLLFKGVCHLTEELCHLHSRYQGSYWRAMRACLGCPIRCGALLLLSCYVYGSLPNTAGLPFTWMLALLGLSEALNILLELQGLAPAEVSAVCEKRNFNVAHGLAWSYYIGYLRLILPGLPARIRMYNLQHANMLRGLGSHRLHILFPLDCGVPDDLSVADPNIRFLYELPKQSADRAGIKGRVYTNSVYELLENGQPVGICVLEYATPLQTLFAMSQDGRAGFSREDRLEQAKLFCRILEDILADAPESQNNCRLIVYQEPAEGSSFSLSQEILRHLRQEEKEVTMGGPDTSIAPNSSTLSQEPKLLISGLEQPLPLRTDLF
;
A
#
# COMPACT_ATOMS: atom_id res chain seq x y z
N MET A 1 19.94 11.57 -29.35
CA MET A 1 19.35 11.56 -27.99
C MET A 1 18.20 12.55 -27.99
N SER A 2 16.94 12.11 -27.87
CA SER A 2 15.78 13.01 -27.87
C SER A 2 15.74 13.83 -26.58
N HIS A 3 15.59 15.15 -26.70
CA HIS A 3 15.34 16.04 -25.58
C HIS A 3 13.94 15.79 -25.02
N SER A 4 13.74 15.94 -23.70
CA SER A 4 12.39 16.17 -23.17
C SER A 4 11.94 17.51 -23.74
N SER A 5 10.90 17.51 -24.57
CA SER A 5 10.43 18.71 -25.29
C SER A 5 9.66 19.69 -24.41
N LEU A 6 9.43 19.35 -23.14
CA LEU A 6 8.62 20.15 -22.20
C LEU A 6 9.45 21.19 -21.45
N HIS A 7 10.45 20.76 -20.65
CA HIS A 7 11.29 21.66 -19.86
C HIS A 7 12.62 20.97 -19.46
N PRO A 8 13.76 21.68 -19.46
CA PRO A 8 15.07 21.09 -19.15
C PRO A 8 15.22 20.52 -17.73
N SER A 9 14.43 20.99 -16.76
CA SER A 9 14.45 20.46 -15.38
C SER A 9 13.67 19.15 -15.20
N ILE A 10 12.88 18.73 -16.20
CA ILE A 10 12.10 17.49 -16.10
C ILE A 10 13.05 16.30 -16.31
N PRO A 11 13.14 15.37 -15.34
CA PRO A 11 14.05 14.25 -15.44
C PRO A 11 13.65 13.33 -16.61
N ARG A 12 14.67 12.81 -17.30
CA ARG A 12 14.46 11.79 -18.34
C ARG A 12 14.36 10.40 -17.69
N PRO A 13 13.66 9.45 -18.32
CA PRO A 13 13.70 8.06 -17.89
C PRO A 13 15.14 7.54 -17.79
N ARG A 14 15.40 6.76 -16.75
CA ARG A 14 16.73 6.21 -16.50
C ARG A 14 17.14 5.23 -17.60
N GLY A 15 18.37 5.37 -18.09
CA GLY A 15 18.94 4.52 -19.13
C GLY A 15 19.77 3.35 -18.59
N THR A 16 20.41 2.61 -19.50
CA THR A 16 21.21 1.41 -19.18
C THR A 16 22.69 1.69 -18.86
N ARG A 17 23.05 2.94 -18.56
CA ARG A 17 24.46 3.37 -18.39
C ARG A 17 25.17 2.65 -17.25
N ALA A 18 24.50 2.45 -16.10
CA ALA A 18 25.07 1.74 -14.96
C ALA A 18 25.51 0.31 -15.33
N ARG A 19 24.69 -0.44 -16.09
CA ARG A 19 25.03 -1.78 -16.57
C ARG A 19 26.25 -1.77 -17.50
N LYS A 20 26.35 -0.77 -18.39
CA LYS A 20 27.51 -0.62 -19.28
C LYS A 20 28.79 -0.32 -18.49
N ALA A 21 28.72 0.57 -17.50
CA ALA A 21 29.84 0.88 -16.63
C ALA A 21 30.29 -0.34 -15.82
N ALA A 22 29.36 -1.13 -15.27
CA ALA A 22 29.66 -2.37 -14.57
C ALA A 22 30.37 -3.39 -15.48
N PHE A 23 29.98 -3.49 -16.75
CA PHE A 23 30.66 -4.35 -17.73
C PHE A 23 32.08 -3.89 -18.00
N VAL A 24 32.31 -2.58 -18.18
CA VAL A 24 33.66 -2.03 -18.34
C VAL A 24 34.52 -2.32 -17.10
N LEU A 25 34.00 -2.09 -15.90
CA LEU A 25 34.70 -2.39 -14.66
C LEU A 25 35.09 -3.87 -14.58
N LEU A 26 34.17 -4.78 -14.92
CA LEU A 26 34.44 -6.22 -14.96
C LEU A 26 35.62 -6.53 -15.89
N THR A 27 35.64 -5.97 -17.11
CA THR A 27 36.73 -6.20 -18.07
C THR A 27 38.08 -5.68 -17.58
N VAL A 28 38.09 -4.52 -16.90
CA VAL A 28 39.31 -3.93 -16.32
C VAL A 28 39.85 -4.80 -15.18
N CYS A 29 38.98 -5.27 -14.28
CA CYS A 29 39.39 -6.14 -13.18
C CYS A 29 39.94 -7.48 -13.68
N LEU A 30 39.33 -8.08 -14.70
CA LEU A 30 39.82 -9.32 -15.31
C LEU A 30 41.19 -9.12 -15.98
N ALA A 31 41.39 -8.00 -16.68
CA ALA A 31 42.68 -7.68 -17.27
C ALA A 31 43.77 -7.45 -16.21
N ALA A 32 43.44 -6.79 -15.10
CA ALA A 32 44.37 -6.60 -13.98
C ALA A 32 44.79 -7.94 -13.35
N LEU A 33 43.83 -8.83 -13.09
CA LEU A 33 44.10 -10.17 -12.57
C LEU A 33 44.98 -10.99 -13.52
N TRP A 34 44.80 -10.83 -14.84
CA TRP A 34 45.66 -11.46 -15.84
C TRP A 34 47.10 -10.94 -15.77
N VAL A 35 47.29 -9.64 -15.61
CA VAL A 35 48.63 -9.01 -15.51
C VAL A 35 49.37 -9.39 -14.23
N LEU A 36 48.64 -9.61 -13.13
CA LEU A 36 49.20 -10.03 -11.83
C LEU A 36 49.80 -11.45 -11.85
N GLY A 37 49.53 -12.25 -12.88
CA GLY A 37 50.21 -13.55 -13.09
C GLY A 37 49.84 -14.65 -12.10
N GLU A 38 48.78 -14.46 -11.31
CA GLU A 38 48.27 -15.46 -10.37
C GLU A 38 47.72 -16.69 -11.13
N PRO A 39 47.91 -17.92 -10.62
CA PRO A 39 47.43 -19.12 -11.28
C PRO A 39 45.90 -19.14 -11.33
N SER A 40 45.36 -19.41 -12.52
CA SER A 40 43.93 -19.35 -12.82
C SER A 40 43.08 -20.24 -11.91
N GLU A 41 43.62 -21.36 -11.44
CA GLU A 41 42.94 -22.28 -10.53
C GLU A 41 42.67 -21.68 -9.15
N HIS A 42 43.63 -20.90 -8.60
CA HIS A 42 43.44 -20.23 -7.32
C HIS A 42 42.43 -19.08 -7.42
N ILE A 43 42.50 -18.27 -8.48
CA ILE A 43 41.52 -17.20 -8.73
C ILE A 43 40.12 -17.79 -8.86
N LEU A 44 39.95 -18.83 -9.68
CA LEU A 44 38.65 -19.47 -9.90
C LEU A 44 38.09 -20.05 -8.61
N ARG A 45 38.93 -20.69 -7.79
CA ARG A 45 38.54 -21.26 -6.50
C ARG A 45 37.99 -20.19 -5.56
N TRP A 46 38.75 -19.11 -5.33
CA TRP A 46 38.33 -18.02 -4.44
C TRP A 46 37.08 -17.30 -4.96
N LEU A 47 36.98 -17.11 -6.27
CA LEU A 47 35.79 -16.52 -6.89
C LEU A 47 34.56 -17.40 -6.64
N VAL A 48 34.68 -18.72 -6.82
CA VAL A 48 33.56 -19.64 -6.57
C VAL A 48 33.17 -19.63 -5.09
N PHE A 49 34.13 -19.64 -4.16
CA PHE A 49 33.83 -19.50 -2.74
C PHE A 49 33.10 -18.22 -2.39
N HIS A 50 33.56 -17.10 -2.93
CA HIS A 50 32.95 -15.79 -2.69
C HIS A 50 31.53 -15.73 -3.27
N LEU A 51 31.32 -16.25 -4.49
CA LEU A 51 29.99 -16.34 -5.07
C LEU A 51 29.07 -17.28 -4.27
N ALA A 52 29.59 -18.40 -3.78
CA ALA A 52 28.85 -19.35 -2.94
C ALA A 52 28.39 -18.70 -1.62
N SER A 53 29.29 -18.00 -0.93
CA SER A 53 28.96 -17.32 0.33
C SER A 53 27.96 -16.20 0.10
N LEU A 54 28.07 -15.43 -1.00
CA LEU A 54 27.07 -14.43 -1.39
C LEU A 54 25.69 -15.06 -1.64
N GLN A 55 25.61 -16.17 -2.38
CA GLN A 55 24.32 -16.84 -2.62
C GLN A 55 23.71 -17.40 -1.34
N LEU A 56 24.55 -17.98 -0.47
CA LEU A 56 24.09 -18.51 0.81
C LEU A 56 23.65 -17.40 1.78
N GLY A 57 24.32 -16.25 1.76
CA GLY A 57 23.88 -15.05 2.50
C GLY A 57 22.52 -14.55 2.01
N LEU A 58 22.30 -14.46 0.69
CA LEU A 58 21.00 -14.11 0.12
C LEU A 58 19.89 -15.10 0.52
N LEU A 59 20.22 -16.39 0.62
CA LEU A 59 19.29 -17.41 1.11
C LEU A 59 18.96 -17.21 2.59
N PHE A 60 19.95 -16.97 3.45
CA PHE A 60 19.73 -16.69 4.87
C PHE A 60 18.85 -15.45 5.05
N LYS A 61 19.14 -14.37 4.33
CA LYS A 61 18.30 -13.17 4.30
C LYS A 61 16.87 -13.48 3.87
N GLY A 62 16.70 -14.26 2.79
CA GLY A 62 15.39 -14.68 2.29
C GLY A 62 14.61 -15.49 3.32
N VAL A 63 15.27 -16.36 4.08
CA VAL A 63 14.66 -17.13 5.18
C VAL A 63 14.27 -16.22 6.35
N CYS A 64 15.11 -15.24 6.72
CA CYS A 64 14.76 -14.25 7.74
C CYS A 64 13.57 -13.39 7.34
N HIS A 65 13.44 -12.99 6.07
CA HIS A 65 12.26 -12.26 5.61
C HIS A 65 11.01 -13.16 5.51
N LEU A 66 11.20 -14.43 5.17
CA LEU A 66 10.10 -15.39 5.14
C LEU A 66 9.43 -15.54 6.50
N THR A 67 10.18 -15.48 7.62
CA THR A 67 9.55 -15.62 8.95
C THR A 67 8.50 -14.55 9.21
N GLU A 68 8.75 -13.32 8.75
CA GLU A 68 7.76 -12.22 8.83
C GLU A 68 6.61 -12.44 7.83
N GLU A 69 6.92 -12.79 6.58
CA GLU A 69 5.90 -12.98 5.55
C GLU A 69 4.96 -14.17 5.81
N LEU A 70 5.38 -15.15 6.62
CA LEU A 70 4.52 -16.24 7.11
C LEU A 70 3.40 -15.74 8.03
N CYS A 71 3.60 -14.64 8.78
CA CYS A 71 2.53 -14.00 9.56
C CYS A 71 1.44 -13.40 8.66
N HIS A 72 1.76 -13.15 7.39
CA HIS A 72 0.85 -12.55 6.40
C HIS A 72 0.39 -13.54 5.32
N LEU A 73 0.52 -14.84 5.58
CA LEU A 73 0.21 -15.89 4.61
C LEU A 73 -1.21 -15.79 4.03
N HIS A 74 -2.20 -15.59 4.89
CA HIS A 74 -3.61 -15.54 4.48
C HIS A 74 -3.95 -14.21 3.79
N SER A 75 -3.48 -13.08 4.31
CA SER A 75 -3.82 -11.74 3.82
C SER A 75 -3.10 -11.34 2.53
N ARG A 76 -1.84 -11.75 2.36
CA ARG A 76 -0.99 -11.42 1.21
C ARG A 76 -0.88 -12.55 0.18
N TYR A 77 -0.78 -13.80 0.62
CA TYR A 77 -0.49 -14.94 -0.27
C TYR A 77 -1.65 -15.93 -0.44
N GLN A 78 -2.85 -15.60 0.05
CA GLN A 78 -4.04 -16.44 -0.06
C GLN A 78 -3.84 -17.84 0.54
N GLY A 79 -3.08 -17.94 1.63
CA GLY A 79 -2.78 -19.21 2.30
C GLY A 79 -1.69 -20.06 1.63
N SER A 80 -1.09 -19.61 0.53
CA SER A 80 -0.14 -20.41 -0.24
C SER A 80 1.31 -20.22 0.21
N TYR A 81 1.87 -21.22 0.89
CA TYR A 81 3.28 -21.25 1.31
C TYR A 81 4.26 -21.11 0.14
N TRP A 82 3.95 -21.74 -1.00
CA TRP A 82 4.80 -21.66 -2.18
C TRP A 82 4.89 -20.24 -2.75
N ARG A 83 3.79 -19.48 -2.72
CA ARG A 83 3.78 -18.08 -3.18
C ARG A 83 4.61 -17.19 -2.25
N ALA A 84 4.49 -17.36 -0.93
CA ALA A 84 5.30 -16.64 0.04
C ALA A 84 6.80 -16.94 -0.13
N MET A 85 7.15 -18.23 -0.26
CA MET A 85 8.53 -18.66 -0.54
C MET A 85 9.08 -18.05 -1.83
N ARG A 86 8.30 -18.08 -2.90
CA ARG A 86 8.70 -17.50 -4.19
C ARG A 86 8.84 -15.98 -4.14
N ALA A 87 8.01 -15.29 -3.35
CA ALA A 87 8.13 -13.85 -3.15
C ALA A 87 9.42 -13.48 -2.39
N CYS A 88 9.78 -14.23 -1.35
CA CYS A 88 10.95 -13.95 -0.52
C CYS A 88 12.28 -14.38 -1.17
N LEU A 89 12.32 -15.55 -1.81
CA LEU A 89 13.54 -16.12 -2.40
C LEU A 89 13.66 -15.86 -3.92
N GLY A 90 12.65 -15.23 -4.54
CA GLY A 90 12.59 -15.00 -5.97
C GLY A 90 12.44 -16.30 -6.77
N CYS A 91 13.53 -16.77 -7.38
CA CYS A 91 13.53 -18.04 -8.12
C CYS A 91 14.31 -19.10 -7.32
N PRO A 92 13.64 -19.88 -6.45
CA PRO A 92 14.32 -20.82 -5.56
C PRO A 92 15.11 -21.88 -6.33
N ILE A 93 14.66 -22.24 -7.54
CA ILE A 93 15.35 -23.17 -8.44
C ILE A 93 16.72 -22.63 -8.85
N ARG A 94 16.80 -21.33 -9.19
CA ARG A 94 18.07 -20.68 -9.57
C ARG A 94 19.03 -20.65 -8.39
N CYS A 95 18.54 -20.30 -7.20
CA CYS A 95 19.36 -20.28 -5.99
C CYS A 95 19.86 -21.68 -5.64
N GLY A 96 19.00 -22.70 -5.71
CA GLY A 96 19.36 -24.09 -5.48
C GLY A 96 20.39 -24.62 -6.49
N ALA A 97 20.24 -24.31 -7.78
CA ALA A 97 21.20 -24.68 -8.81
C ALA A 97 22.58 -24.04 -8.60
N LEU A 98 22.61 -22.75 -8.24
CA LEU A 98 23.86 -22.05 -7.93
C LEU A 98 24.54 -22.60 -6.67
N LEU A 99 23.76 -22.95 -5.65
CA LEU A 99 24.26 -23.59 -4.44
C LEU A 99 24.87 -24.97 -4.76
N LEU A 100 24.16 -25.81 -5.51
CA LEU A 100 24.65 -27.13 -5.92
C LEU A 100 25.93 -27.05 -6.74
N LEU A 101 26.00 -26.10 -7.69
CA LEU A 101 27.21 -25.83 -8.47
C LEU A 101 28.37 -25.44 -7.55
N SER A 102 28.12 -24.57 -6.57
CA SER A 102 29.16 -24.17 -5.61
C SER A 102 29.64 -25.32 -4.72
N CYS A 103 28.74 -26.20 -4.26
CA CYS A 103 29.09 -27.39 -3.49
C CYS A 103 29.87 -28.41 -4.32
N TYR A 104 29.50 -28.59 -5.59
CA TYR A 104 30.21 -29.47 -6.52
C TYR A 104 31.66 -28.99 -6.74
N VAL A 105 31.84 -27.71 -7.02
CA VAL A 105 33.18 -27.12 -7.21
C VAL A 105 33.98 -27.21 -5.91
N TYR A 106 33.37 -26.94 -4.76
CA TYR A 106 34.02 -27.10 -3.45
C TYR A 106 34.53 -28.52 -3.21
N GLY A 107 33.69 -29.53 -3.43
CA GLY A 107 34.06 -30.94 -3.23
C GLY A 107 35.09 -31.47 -4.23
N SER A 108 35.20 -30.83 -5.39
CA SER A 108 36.15 -31.21 -6.45
C SER A 108 37.55 -30.61 -6.27
N LEU A 109 37.72 -29.64 -5.36
CA LEU A 109 38.99 -28.94 -5.13
C LEU A 109 39.65 -29.37 -3.81
N PRO A 110 40.94 -29.77 -3.79
CA PRO A 110 41.61 -30.29 -2.60
C PRO A 110 41.64 -29.24 -1.47
N ASN A 111 41.13 -29.56 -0.29
CA ASN A 111 41.06 -28.66 0.85
C ASN A 111 42.48 -28.35 1.40
N THR A 112 43.05 -27.21 1.04
CA THR A 112 44.43 -26.83 1.41
C THR A 112 44.51 -26.00 2.69
N ALA A 113 43.39 -25.48 3.21
CA ALA A 113 43.40 -24.47 4.28
C ALA A 113 43.00 -24.97 5.68
N GLY A 114 42.55 -26.23 5.83
CA GLY A 114 42.28 -26.84 7.13
C GLY A 114 41.17 -26.22 8.00
N LEU A 115 40.57 -25.10 7.59
CA LEU A 115 39.45 -24.47 8.30
C LEU A 115 38.16 -25.30 8.11
N PRO A 116 37.45 -25.64 9.21
CA PRO A 116 36.22 -26.40 9.11
C PRO A 116 35.10 -25.56 8.48
N PHE A 117 34.40 -26.15 7.51
CA PHE A 117 33.27 -25.53 6.80
C PHE A 117 32.19 -24.98 7.76
N THR A 118 32.03 -25.59 8.93
CA THR A 118 31.10 -25.16 9.99
C THR A 118 31.40 -23.77 10.54
N TRP A 119 32.68 -23.38 10.63
CA TRP A 119 33.06 -22.03 11.08
C TRP A 119 32.72 -20.98 10.04
N MET A 120 32.92 -21.28 8.75
CA MET A 120 32.54 -20.37 7.67
C MET A 120 31.02 -20.13 7.65
N LEU A 121 30.22 -21.18 7.86
CA LEU A 121 28.77 -21.05 7.99
C LEU A 121 28.36 -20.19 9.20
N ALA A 122 29.00 -20.40 10.35
CA ALA A 122 28.72 -19.62 11.56
C ALA A 122 29.07 -18.13 11.38
N LEU A 123 30.22 -17.83 10.78
CA LEU A 123 30.63 -16.46 10.45
C LEU A 123 29.72 -15.81 9.41
N LEU A 124 29.30 -16.57 8.39
CA LEU A 124 28.34 -16.08 7.41
C LEU A 124 26.99 -15.75 8.05
N GLY A 125 26.47 -16.63 8.91
CA GLY A 125 25.25 -16.39 9.68
C GLY A 125 25.35 -15.16 10.57
N LEU A 126 26.47 -14.99 11.29
CA LEU A 126 26.74 -13.81 12.10
C LEU A 126 26.79 -12.54 11.25
N SER A 127 27.46 -12.60 10.08
CA SER A 127 27.58 -11.44 9.18
C SER A 127 26.22 -11.01 8.63
N GLU A 128 25.34 -11.96 8.29
CA GLU A 128 24.02 -11.62 7.77
C GLU A 128 23.08 -11.14 8.87
N ALA A 129 23.16 -11.72 10.07
CA ALA A 129 22.44 -11.20 11.23
C ALA A 129 22.83 -9.75 11.53
N LEU A 130 24.13 -9.42 11.49
CA LEU A 130 24.61 -8.04 11.64
C LEU A 130 24.12 -7.14 10.50
N ASN A 131 24.15 -7.60 9.24
CA ASN A 131 23.63 -6.84 8.10
C ASN A 131 22.16 -6.47 8.26
N ILE A 132 21.34 -7.40 8.78
CA ILE A 132 19.91 -7.19 9.00
C ILE A 132 19.70 -6.24 10.20
N LEU A 133 20.33 -6.52 11.34
CA LEU A 133 20.15 -5.74 12.58
C LEU A 133 20.66 -4.30 12.46
N LEU A 134 21.72 -4.07 11.69
CA LEU A 134 22.31 -2.76 11.46
C LEU A 134 21.79 -2.08 10.17
N GLU A 135 20.84 -2.71 9.47
CA GLU A 135 20.23 -2.21 8.23
C GLU A 135 21.25 -1.83 7.13
N LEU A 136 22.40 -2.50 7.07
CA LEU A 136 23.51 -2.17 6.16
C LEU A 136 23.17 -2.38 4.68
N GLN A 137 22.11 -3.13 4.40
CA GLN A 137 21.65 -3.46 3.04
C GLN A 137 20.34 -2.76 2.65
N GLY A 138 20.00 -1.63 3.31
CA GLY A 138 18.91 -0.77 2.87
C GLY A 138 19.14 -0.27 1.43
N LEU A 139 18.07 -0.16 0.64
CA LEU A 139 18.17 0.40 -0.71
C LEU A 139 18.54 1.88 -0.64
N ALA A 140 19.46 2.32 -1.51
CA ALA A 140 19.76 3.74 -1.61
C ALA A 140 18.54 4.52 -2.15
N PRO A 141 18.38 5.82 -1.82
CA PRO A 141 17.25 6.62 -2.31
C PRO A 141 17.11 6.61 -3.85
N ALA A 142 18.24 6.57 -4.56
CA ALA A 142 18.25 6.43 -6.01
C ALA A 142 17.65 5.09 -6.45
N GLU A 143 17.94 3.98 -5.78
CA GLU A 143 17.40 2.66 -6.13
C GLU A 143 15.91 2.57 -5.82
N VAL A 144 15.48 3.07 -4.66
CA VAL A 144 14.04 3.17 -4.31
C VAL A 144 13.29 3.96 -5.38
N SER A 145 13.81 5.13 -5.74
CA SER A 145 13.21 5.97 -6.78
C SER A 145 13.21 5.29 -8.16
N ALA A 146 14.24 4.50 -8.50
CA ALA A 146 14.24 3.70 -9.74
C ALA A 146 13.13 2.64 -9.73
N VAL A 147 12.90 1.99 -8.58
CA VAL A 147 11.83 0.98 -8.43
C VAL A 147 10.46 1.63 -8.55
N CYS A 148 10.24 2.75 -7.86
CA CYS A 148 8.99 3.52 -7.91
C CYS A 148 8.69 4.03 -9.33
N GLU A 149 9.67 4.62 -10.02
CA GLU A 149 9.54 5.10 -11.41
C GLU A 149 9.24 3.95 -12.38
N LYS A 150 9.92 2.80 -12.22
CA LYS A 150 9.79 1.68 -13.15
C LYS A 150 8.45 0.94 -13.01
N ARG A 151 7.89 0.87 -11.80
CA ARG A 151 6.69 0.08 -11.50
C ARG A 151 5.47 0.93 -11.15
N ASN A 152 5.54 2.25 -11.30
CA ASN A 152 4.44 3.18 -11.03
C ASN A 152 3.83 3.03 -9.61
N PHE A 153 4.65 2.77 -8.60
CA PHE A 153 4.19 2.33 -7.27
C PHE A 153 3.60 3.40 -6.34
N ASN A 154 3.50 4.66 -6.80
CA ASN A 154 3.05 5.77 -5.96
C ASN A 154 1.58 6.17 -6.22
N VAL A 155 0.84 5.39 -7.01
CA VAL A 155 -0.53 5.72 -7.43
C VAL A 155 -1.48 5.71 -6.24
N ALA A 156 -1.46 4.65 -5.41
CA ALA A 156 -2.35 4.54 -4.25
C ALA A 156 -2.22 5.71 -3.27
N HIS A 157 -0.99 6.16 -2.97
CA HIS A 157 -0.76 7.32 -2.11
C HIS A 157 -1.34 8.60 -2.69
N GLY A 158 -1.09 8.88 -3.97
CA GLY A 158 -1.63 10.06 -4.64
C GLY A 158 -3.16 10.05 -4.65
N LEU A 159 -3.77 8.90 -4.93
CA LEU A 159 -5.23 8.73 -4.94
C LEU A 159 -5.84 8.91 -3.55
N ALA A 160 -5.24 8.36 -2.50
CA ALA A 160 -5.71 8.50 -1.12
C ALA A 160 -5.72 9.97 -0.67
N TRP A 161 -4.59 10.68 -0.83
CA TRP A 161 -4.50 12.10 -0.49
C TRP A 161 -5.40 12.98 -1.35
N SER A 162 -5.52 12.67 -2.65
CA SER A 162 -6.42 13.39 -3.55
C SER A 162 -7.88 13.21 -3.12
N TYR A 163 -8.30 12.00 -2.76
CA TYR A 163 -9.67 11.74 -2.32
C TYR A 163 -9.95 12.37 -0.95
N TYR A 164 -9.00 12.29 -0.02
CA TYR A 164 -9.14 12.91 1.29
C TYR A 164 -9.22 14.45 1.20
N ILE A 165 -8.21 15.10 0.62
CA ILE A 165 -8.12 16.57 0.56
C ILE A 165 -9.12 17.17 -0.43
N GLY A 166 -9.31 16.49 -1.58
CA GLY A 166 -10.15 16.98 -2.66
C GLY A 166 -11.65 16.77 -2.43
N TYR A 167 -12.02 15.87 -1.51
CA TYR A 167 -13.41 15.48 -1.30
C TYR A 167 -13.77 15.26 0.18
N LEU A 168 -13.21 14.26 0.87
CA LEU A 168 -13.66 13.89 2.22
C LEU A 168 -13.54 15.04 3.23
N ARG A 169 -12.40 15.73 3.25
CA ARG A 169 -12.15 16.89 4.12
C ARG A 169 -13.14 18.04 3.88
N LEU A 170 -13.77 18.08 2.71
CA LEU A 170 -14.76 19.10 2.36
C LEU A 170 -16.16 18.67 2.78
N ILE A 171 -16.53 17.42 2.50
CA ILE A 171 -17.92 16.92 2.61
C ILE A 171 -18.27 16.47 4.03
N LEU A 172 -17.31 15.91 4.77
CA LEU A 172 -17.57 15.25 6.06
C LEU A 172 -17.94 16.24 7.19
N PRO A 173 -17.28 17.41 7.36
CA PRO A 173 -17.65 18.33 8.44
C PRO A 173 -19.09 18.83 8.38
N GLY A 174 -19.64 19.00 7.17
CA GLY A 174 -21.02 19.44 6.95
C GLY A 174 -22.06 18.31 6.99
N LEU A 175 -21.63 17.05 6.98
CA LEU A 175 -22.51 15.90 6.83
C LEU A 175 -23.57 15.78 7.94
N PRO A 176 -23.25 15.93 9.25
CA PRO A 176 -24.26 15.82 10.30
C PRO A 176 -25.38 16.85 10.17
N ALA A 177 -25.04 18.09 9.75
CA ALA A 177 -26.03 19.13 9.53
C ALA A 177 -26.97 18.80 8.36
N ARG A 178 -26.43 18.23 7.27
CA ARG A 178 -27.20 17.82 6.10
C ARG A 178 -28.12 16.64 6.41
N ILE A 179 -27.66 15.68 7.22
CA ILE A 179 -28.48 14.56 7.70
C ILE A 179 -29.62 15.05 8.60
N ARG A 180 -29.34 16.00 9.52
CA ARG A 180 -30.40 16.63 10.34
C ARG A 180 -31.45 17.32 9.48
N MET A 181 -31.04 18.08 8.48
CA MET A 181 -31.95 18.75 7.55
C MET A 181 -32.80 17.76 6.76
N TYR A 182 -32.19 16.69 6.26
CA TYR A 182 -32.90 15.59 5.60
C TYR A 182 -33.95 14.96 6.53
N ASN A 183 -33.59 14.68 7.78
CA ASN A 183 -34.51 14.09 8.75
C ASN A 183 -35.71 14.99 9.07
N LEU A 184 -35.53 16.31 9.12
CA LEU A 184 -36.65 17.25 9.26
C LEU A 184 -37.62 17.20 8.08
N GLN A 185 -37.12 16.98 6.86
CA GLN A 185 -37.93 16.94 5.64
C GLN A 185 -38.58 15.57 5.39
N HIS A 186 -37.97 14.50 5.90
CA HIS A 186 -38.35 13.11 5.60
C HIS A 186 -38.73 12.33 6.87
N ALA A 187 -39.47 12.95 7.79
CA ALA A 187 -40.06 12.32 8.98
C ALA A 187 -39.09 11.46 9.83
N ASN A 188 -37.85 11.95 9.96
CA ASN A 188 -36.73 11.26 10.58
C ASN A 188 -36.53 9.86 9.96
N MET A 189 -36.28 9.73 8.66
CA MET A 189 -35.99 8.42 8.05
C MET A 189 -34.64 7.84 8.48
N LEU A 190 -33.60 8.66 8.65
CA LEU A 190 -32.27 8.25 9.15
C LEU A 190 -32.25 8.29 10.69
N ARG A 191 -32.96 7.36 11.36
CA ARG A 191 -33.08 7.33 12.84
C ARG A 191 -31.90 6.70 13.56
N GLY A 192 -31.26 5.69 12.96
CA GLY A 192 -30.17 4.96 13.59
C GLY A 192 -28.90 5.80 13.68
N LEU A 193 -28.16 5.69 14.79
CA LEU A 193 -26.86 6.35 14.95
C LEU A 193 -25.83 5.83 13.94
N GLY A 194 -25.93 4.56 13.54
CA GLY A 194 -25.17 4.01 12.40
C GLY A 194 -25.56 4.63 11.06
N SER A 195 -26.77 5.18 10.91
CA SER A 195 -27.21 5.85 9.68
C SER A 195 -26.72 7.30 9.56
N HIS A 196 -25.98 7.83 10.55
CA HIS A 196 -25.51 9.22 10.57
C HIS A 196 -24.11 9.41 9.96
N ARG A 197 -23.53 8.34 9.40
CA ARG A 197 -22.22 8.34 8.73
C ARG A 197 -22.36 8.18 7.22
N LEU A 198 -21.35 8.66 6.50
CA LEU A 198 -21.14 8.35 5.10
C LEU A 198 -20.51 6.96 4.98
N HIS A 199 -21.21 6.01 4.37
CA HIS A 199 -20.70 4.67 4.12
C HIS A 199 -20.04 4.66 2.74
N ILE A 200 -18.76 4.34 2.70
CA ILE A 200 -17.96 4.37 1.48
C ILE A 200 -17.57 2.94 1.13
N LEU A 201 -18.00 2.49 -0.04
CA LEU A 201 -17.76 1.14 -0.55
C LEU A 201 -16.41 1.04 -1.26
N PHE A 202 -15.61 0.03 -0.87
CA PHE A 202 -14.32 -0.29 -1.46
C PHE A 202 -14.31 -1.74 -2.01
N PRO A 203 -14.86 -1.95 -3.22
CA PRO A 203 -14.71 -3.21 -3.93
C PRO A 203 -13.24 -3.43 -4.34
N LEU A 204 -12.58 -4.43 -3.76
CA LEU A 204 -11.14 -4.69 -3.99
C LEU A 204 -10.83 -5.15 -5.43
N ASP A 205 -11.82 -5.65 -6.16
CA ASP A 205 -11.70 -5.94 -7.58
C ASP A 205 -11.75 -4.66 -8.45
N CYS A 206 -12.05 -3.51 -7.85
CA CYS A 206 -12.23 -2.19 -8.45
C CYS A 206 -13.43 -2.09 -9.40
N GLY A 207 -14.39 -3.02 -9.31
CA GLY A 207 -15.67 -2.92 -10.02
C GLY A 207 -16.55 -1.85 -9.37
N VAL A 208 -16.69 -0.70 -10.04
CA VAL A 208 -17.51 0.42 -9.54
C VAL A 208 -18.63 0.68 -10.54
N PRO A 209 -19.81 0.06 -10.38
CA PRO A 209 -20.97 0.35 -11.21
C PRO A 209 -21.51 1.77 -10.92
N ASP A 210 -22.08 2.40 -11.94
CA ASP A 210 -22.65 3.75 -11.82
C ASP A 210 -23.98 3.76 -11.03
N ASP A 211 -24.69 2.63 -11.00
CA ASP A 211 -25.95 2.45 -10.28
C ASP A 211 -25.84 1.31 -9.26
N LEU A 212 -26.03 1.66 -7.98
CA LEU A 212 -26.02 0.70 -6.87
C LEU A 212 -27.18 -0.30 -6.92
N SER A 213 -28.31 0.05 -7.54
CA SER A 213 -29.43 -0.86 -7.73
C SER A 213 -29.14 -1.94 -8.77
N VAL A 214 -28.18 -1.70 -9.67
CA VAL A 214 -27.66 -2.73 -10.60
C VAL A 214 -26.69 -3.68 -9.89
N ALA A 215 -25.94 -3.18 -8.90
CA ALA A 215 -25.03 -4.00 -8.11
C ALA A 215 -25.77 -4.99 -7.20
N ASP A 216 -26.84 -4.53 -6.53
CA ASP A 216 -27.72 -5.38 -5.74
C ASP A 216 -29.14 -4.78 -5.76
N PRO A 217 -30.17 -5.51 -6.25
CA PRO A 217 -31.54 -5.00 -6.35
C PRO A 217 -32.19 -4.71 -4.98
N ASN A 218 -31.60 -5.21 -3.89
CA ASN A 218 -32.03 -4.89 -2.53
C ASN A 218 -31.54 -3.52 -2.06
N ILE A 219 -30.71 -2.82 -2.85
CA ILE A 219 -30.27 -1.45 -2.59
C ILE A 219 -31.09 -0.52 -3.47
N ARG A 220 -31.96 0.30 -2.88
CA ARG A 220 -32.88 1.19 -3.61
C ARG A 220 -32.57 2.63 -3.31
N PHE A 221 -32.34 3.43 -4.35
CA PHE A 221 -32.22 4.87 -4.21
C PHE A 221 -33.52 5.46 -3.65
N LEU A 222 -33.39 6.34 -2.65
CA LEU A 222 -34.52 7.10 -2.11
C LEU A 222 -34.45 8.56 -2.56
N TYR A 223 -33.45 9.30 -2.07
CA TYR A 223 -33.34 10.74 -2.23
C TYR A 223 -31.88 11.18 -2.16
N GLU A 224 -31.60 12.40 -2.63
CA GLU A 224 -30.32 13.07 -2.37
C GLU A 224 -30.34 13.75 -0.99
N LEU A 225 -29.20 13.76 -0.30
CA LEU A 225 -29.02 14.68 0.82
C LEU A 225 -28.99 16.14 0.31
N PRO A 226 -29.40 17.12 1.13
CA PRO A 226 -29.28 18.53 0.80
C PRO A 226 -27.89 18.88 0.26
N LYS A 227 -27.82 19.69 -0.79
CA LYS A 227 -26.58 19.95 -1.53
C LYS A 227 -25.59 20.74 -0.68
N GLN A 228 -24.30 20.41 -0.80
CA GLN A 228 -23.22 21.26 -0.33
C GLN A 228 -22.58 21.96 -1.53
N SER A 229 -22.32 23.26 -1.43
CA SER A 229 -21.67 24.01 -2.50
C SER A 229 -20.49 24.83 -1.98
N ALA A 230 -19.41 24.91 -2.75
CA ALA A 230 -18.24 25.71 -2.42
C ALA A 230 -17.52 26.16 -3.70
N ASP A 231 -16.86 27.32 -3.65
CA ASP A 231 -15.98 27.76 -4.73
C ASP A 231 -14.65 27.00 -4.66
N ARG A 232 -14.23 26.33 -5.74
CA ARG A 232 -13.01 25.49 -5.74
C ARG A 232 -12.32 25.53 -7.09
N ALA A 233 -11.00 25.73 -7.07
CA ALA A 233 -10.16 25.69 -8.27
C ALA A 233 -10.68 26.56 -9.44
N GLY A 234 -11.20 27.75 -9.12
CA GLY A 234 -11.79 28.66 -10.12
C GLY A 234 -13.23 28.35 -10.53
N ILE A 235 -13.83 27.24 -10.04
CA ILE A 235 -15.22 26.89 -10.28
C ILE A 235 -16.09 27.50 -9.18
N LYS A 236 -17.00 28.39 -9.56
CA LYS A 236 -17.98 29.00 -8.66
C LYS A 236 -19.14 28.04 -8.39
N GLY A 237 -19.53 27.93 -7.12
CA GLY A 237 -20.68 27.13 -6.69
C GLY A 237 -20.56 25.64 -7.04
N ARG A 238 -19.35 25.05 -6.94
CA ARG A 238 -19.17 23.62 -7.20
C ARG A 238 -20.02 22.83 -6.20
N VAL A 239 -20.90 21.97 -6.74
CA VAL A 239 -21.87 21.20 -5.96
C VAL A 239 -21.31 19.82 -5.62
N TYR A 240 -21.53 19.40 -4.38
CA TYR A 240 -21.28 18.05 -3.88
C TYR A 240 -22.59 17.45 -3.38
N THR A 241 -22.86 16.22 -3.78
CA THR A 241 -24.09 15.47 -3.51
C THR A 241 -23.75 14.11 -2.92
N ASN A 242 -24.61 13.64 -2.02
CA ASN A 242 -24.56 12.26 -1.52
C ASN A 242 -25.98 11.69 -1.61
N SER A 243 -26.08 10.40 -1.83
CA SER A 243 -27.35 9.70 -2.03
C SER A 243 -27.72 8.88 -0.81
N VAL A 244 -29.02 8.86 -0.51
CA VAL A 244 -29.63 8.05 0.55
C VAL A 244 -30.27 6.82 -0.08
N TYR A 245 -29.97 5.66 0.48
CA TYR A 245 -30.47 4.37 0.00
C TYR A 245 -31.24 3.63 1.09
N GLU A 246 -32.28 2.94 0.66
CA GLU A 246 -33.01 1.92 1.41
C GLU A 246 -32.40 0.54 1.13
N LEU A 247 -32.26 -0.25 2.19
CA LEU A 247 -31.77 -1.62 2.14
C LEU A 247 -32.91 -2.58 2.47
N LEU A 248 -33.10 -3.56 1.60
CA LEU A 248 -34.15 -4.57 1.73
C LEU A 248 -33.61 -5.91 2.24
N GLU A 249 -34.41 -6.59 3.04
CA GLU A 249 -34.21 -7.99 3.43
C GLU A 249 -35.55 -8.71 3.26
N ASN A 250 -35.58 -9.77 2.44
CA ASN A 250 -36.82 -10.46 2.06
C ASN A 250 -37.91 -9.52 1.49
N GLY A 251 -37.50 -8.50 0.75
CA GLY A 251 -38.39 -7.50 0.15
C GLY A 251 -38.96 -6.46 1.12
N GLN A 252 -38.54 -6.48 2.40
CA GLN A 252 -38.95 -5.51 3.41
C GLN A 252 -37.81 -4.53 3.72
N PRO A 253 -38.09 -3.22 3.89
CA PRO A 253 -37.10 -2.26 4.34
C PRO A 253 -36.57 -2.57 5.74
N VAL A 254 -35.25 -2.68 5.86
CA VAL A 254 -34.59 -2.99 7.14
C VAL A 254 -33.51 -1.98 7.52
N GLY A 255 -33.10 -1.10 6.61
CA GLY A 255 -32.11 -0.07 6.89
C GLY A 255 -32.15 1.07 5.89
N ILE A 256 -31.73 2.25 6.34
CA ILE A 256 -31.54 3.43 5.49
C ILE A 256 -30.16 4.01 5.81
N CYS A 257 -29.36 4.32 4.78
CA CYS A 257 -28.00 4.85 4.96
C CYS A 257 -27.61 5.82 3.85
N VAL A 258 -26.60 6.64 4.13
CA VAL A 258 -25.90 7.45 3.11
C VAL A 258 -24.76 6.60 2.57
N LEU A 259 -24.76 6.35 1.27
CA LEU A 259 -23.89 5.35 0.64
C LEU A 259 -23.27 5.87 -0.66
N GLU A 260 -22.00 5.59 -0.89
CA GLU A 260 -21.30 5.88 -2.15
C GLU A 260 -20.12 4.93 -2.38
N TYR A 261 -19.63 4.87 -3.62
CA TYR A 261 -18.37 4.20 -3.95
C TYR A 261 -17.16 5.11 -3.79
N ALA A 262 -16.02 4.53 -3.41
CA ALA A 262 -14.74 5.22 -3.48
C ALA A 262 -14.32 5.45 -4.95
N THR A 263 -14.55 6.67 -5.44
CA THR A 263 -14.27 7.07 -6.84
C THR A 263 -12.88 6.70 -7.36
N PRO A 264 -11.78 6.79 -6.57
CA PRO A 264 -10.45 6.43 -7.06
C PRO A 264 -10.30 4.98 -7.54
N LEU A 265 -11.14 4.05 -7.06
CA LEU A 265 -11.10 2.65 -7.50
C LEU A 265 -11.47 2.52 -8.99
N GLN A 266 -12.40 3.34 -9.48
CA GLN A 266 -12.73 3.39 -10.90
C GLN A 266 -11.54 3.86 -11.75
N THR A 267 -10.70 4.75 -11.20
CA THR A 267 -9.44 5.17 -11.85
C THR A 267 -8.45 4.02 -11.94
N LEU A 268 -8.27 3.26 -10.84
CA LEU A 268 -7.42 2.05 -10.86
C LEU A 268 -7.93 0.99 -11.85
N PHE A 269 -9.25 0.82 -11.94
CA PHE A 269 -9.85 -0.06 -12.93
C PHE A 269 -9.53 0.40 -14.36
N ALA A 270 -9.78 1.68 -14.69
CA ALA A 270 -9.49 2.24 -16.01
C ALA A 270 -8.00 2.13 -16.38
N MET A 271 -7.09 2.39 -15.43
CA MET A 271 -5.65 2.20 -15.64
C MET A 271 -5.30 0.77 -16.00
N SER A 272 -5.98 -0.23 -15.42
CA SER A 272 -5.72 -1.64 -15.74
C SER A 272 -6.26 -2.09 -17.09
N GLN A 273 -7.23 -1.34 -17.66
CA GLN A 273 -7.78 -1.62 -18.98
C GLN A 273 -6.96 -0.96 -20.10
N ASP A 274 -6.17 0.07 -19.80
CA ASP A 274 -5.28 0.71 -20.76
C ASP A 274 -3.90 0.03 -20.76
N GLY A 275 -3.65 -0.80 -21.77
CA GLY A 275 -2.37 -1.53 -21.92
C GLY A 275 -1.13 -0.64 -21.95
N ARG A 276 -1.26 0.67 -22.25
CA ARG A 276 -0.14 1.63 -22.22
C ARG A 276 0.32 1.96 -20.81
N ALA A 277 -0.56 1.83 -19.81
CA ALA A 277 -0.21 2.07 -18.41
C ALA A 277 0.72 0.98 -17.85
N GLY A 278 0.75 -0.20 -18.46
CA GLY A 278 1.51 -1.34 -17.98
C GLY A 278 1.07 -1.79 -16.58
N PHE A 279 -0.21 -1.61 -16.26
CA PHE A 279 -0.79 -1.82 -14.95
C PHE A 279 -1.62 -3.11 -14.94
N SER A 280 -1.09 -4.19 -14.36
CA SER A 280 -1.73 -5.51 -14.39
C SER A 280 -2.93 -5.60 -13.43
N ARG A 281 -3.71 -6.68 -13.52
CA ARG A 281 -4.80 -6.97 -12.57
C ARG A 281 -4.26 -7.20 -11.17
N GLU A 282 -3.08 -7.81 -11.06
CA GLU A 282 -2.36 -8.04 -9.82
C GLU A 282 -1.91 -6.71 -9.21
N ASP A 283 -1.29 -5.82 -10.01
CA ASP A 283 -0.90 -4.48 -9.56
C ASP A 283 -2.13 -3.68 -9.11
N ARG A 284 -3.25 -3.79 -9.83
CA ARG A 284 -4.52 -3.16 -9.45
C ARG A 284 -4.98 -3.58 -8.08
N LEU A 285 -5.03 -4.89 -7.81
CA LEU A 285 -5.45 -5.41 -6.50
C LEU A 285 -4.50 -4.95 -5.39
N GLU A 286 -3.19 -4.96 -5.64
CA GLU A 286 -2.19 -4.48 -4.68
C GLU A 286 -2.37 -3.00 -4.36
N GLN A 287 -2.51 -2.15 -5.39
CA GLN A 287 -2.75 -0.72 -5.22
C GLN A 287 -4.10 -0.41 -4.58
N ALA A 288 -5.15 -1.19 -4.85
CA ALA A 288 -6.46 -1.02 -4.20
C ALA A 288 -6.37 -1.30 -2.69
N LYS A 289 -5.72 -2.40 -2.29
CA LYS A 289 -5.45 -2.71 -0.88
C LYS A 289 -4.61 -1.63 -0.21
N LEU A 290 -3.57 -1.17 -0.90
CA LEU A 290 -2.70 -0.11 -0.42
C LEU A 290 -3.45 1.22 -0.25
N PHE A 291 -4.34 1.57 -1.19
CA PHE A 291 -5.21 2.74 -1.12
C PHE A 291 -6.13 2.68 0.10
N CYS A 292 -6.78 1.55 0.36
CA CYS A 292 -7.62 1.37 1.55
C CYS A 292 -6.82 1.60 2.84
N ARG A 293 -5.64 0.97 2.96
CA ARG A 293 -4.78 1.12 4.15
C ARG A 293 -4.33 2.56 4.36
N ILE A 294 -3.82 3.22 3.31
CA ILE A 294 -3.36 4.62 3.43
C ILE A 294 -4.51 5.54 3.80
N LEU A 295 -5.70 5.33 3.24
CA LEU A 295 -6.86 6.15 3.58
C LEU A 295 -7.32 5.92 5.02
N GLU A 296 -7.27 4.68 5.51
CA GLU A 296 -7.51 4.35 6.92
C GLU A 296 -6.50 5.06 7.83
N ASP A 297 -5.21 5.04 7.50
CA ASP A 297 -4.15 5.75 8.23
C ASP A 297 -4.42 7.27 8.25
N ILE A 298 -4.75 7.87 7.09
CA ILE A 298 -5.08 9.31 6.98
C ILE A 298 -6.29 9.68 7.86
N LEU A 299 -7.32 8.83 7.89
CA LEU A 299 -8.53 9.08 8.67
C LEU A 299 -8.30 8.88 10.17
N ALA A 300 -7.43 7.96 10.58
CA ALA A 300 -7.05 7.77 11.98
C ALA A 300 -6.42 9.05 12.57
N ASP A 301 -5.65 9.79 11.77
CA ASP A 301 -5.06 11.09 12.15
C ASP A 301 -6.07 12.26 12.07
N ALA A 302 -7.31 12.02 11.63
CA ALA A 302 -8.35 13.02 11.42
C ALA A 302 -9.68 12.62 12.10
N PRO A 303 -9.77 12.67 13.45
CA PRO A 303 -10.89 12.10 14.21
C PRO A 303 -12.26 12.72 13.86
N GLU A 304 -12.31 14.00 13.49
CA GLU A 304 -13.54 14.65 13.02
C GLU A 304 -14.07 14.06 11.71
N SER A 305 -13.18 13.58 10.84
CA SER A 305 -13.54 12.89 9.60
C SER A 305 -13.87 11.43 9.87
N GLN A 306 -13.06 10.75 10.70
CA GLN A 306 -13.24 9.34 11.06
C GLN A 306 -14.63 9.06 11.64
N ASN A 307 -15.14 9.93 12.51
CA ASN A 307 -16.43 9.72 13.16
C ASN A 307 -17.64 9.91 12.22
N ASN A 308 -17.44 10.57 11.07
CA ASN A 308 -18.50 10.91 10.12
C ASN A 308 -18.51 10.01 8.87
N CYS A 309 -17.58 9.07 8.75
CA CYS A 309 -17.57 8.09 7.65
C CYS A 309 -17.21 6.68 8.11
N ARG A 310 -17.63 5.68 7.34
CA ARG A 310 -17.27 4.28 7.53
C ARG A 310 -16.79 3.68 6.22
N LEU A 311 -15.62 3.07 6.25
CA LEU A 311 -15.09 2.32 5.11
C LEU A 311 -15.66 0.89 5.15
N ILE A 312 -16.26 0.46 4.04
CA ILE A 312 -16.76 -0.91 3.84
C ILE A 312 -15.94 -1.55 2.72
N VAL A 313 -14.92 -2.30 3.12
CA VAL A 313 -14.00 -2.98 2.20
C VAL A 313 -14.49 -4.41 1.98
N TYR A 314 -14.71 -4.80 0.73
CA TYR A 314 -15.15 -6.15 0.39
C TYR A 314 -14.48 -6.65 -0.88
N GLN A 315 -14.49 -7.97 -1.04
CA GLN A 315 -14.07 -8.64 -2.25
C GLN A 315 -15.13 -9.65 -2.62
N GLU A 316 -15.74 -9.50 -3.80
CA GLU A 316 -16.70 -10.47 -4.29
C GLU A 316 -15.99 -11.82 -4.47
N PRO A 317 -16.54 -12.93 -3.93
CA PRO A 317 -15.94 -14.23 -4.12
C PRO A 317 -16.07 -14.66 -5.58
N ALA A 318 -15.16 -15.53 -6.03
CA ALA A 318 -15.28 -16.13 -7.35
C ALA A 318 -16.58 -16.95 -7.46
N GLU A 319 -17.16 -17.02 -8.66
CA GLU A 319 -18.46 -17.61 -9.01
C GLU A 319 -18.90 -18.78 -8.09
N GLY A 320 -20.09 -18.67 -7.51
CA GLY A 320 -20.72 -19.72 -6.71
C GLY A 320 -21.07 -19.36 -5.26
N SER A 321 -20.66 -18.19 -4.77
CA SER A 321 -21.09 -17.67 -3.46
C SER A 321 -22.33 -16.78 -3.56
N SER A 322 -23.25 -16.89 -2.61
CA SER A 322 -24.35 -15.95 -2.41
C SER A 322 -23.86 -14.65 -1.75
N PHE A 323 -22.91 -13.95 -2.37
CA PHE A 323 -22.51 -12.62 -1.88
C PHE A 323 -23.65 -11.63 -2.14
N SER A 324 -24.01 -10.86 -1.12
CA SER A 324 -25.00 -9.80 -1.22
C SER A 324 -24.44 -8.54 -0.59
N LEU A 325 -24.31 -7.50 -1.41
CA LEU A 325 -23.76 -6.21 -0.98
C LEU A 325 -24.66 -5.55 0.07
N SER A 326 -25.99 -5.62 -0.12
CA SER A 326 -26.95 -5.11 0.86
C SER A 326 -26.79 -5.76 2.24
N GLN A 327 -26.54 -7.07 2.29
CA GLN A 327 -26.29 -7.80 3.53
C GLN A 327 -24.98 -7.40 4.21
N GLU A 328 -23.92 -7.15 3.43
CA GLU A 328 -22.65 -6.66 3.96
C GLU A 328 -22.81 -5.24 4.56
N ILE A 329 -23.53 -4.36 3.88
CA ILE A 329 -23.82 -3.01 4.39
C ILE A 329 -24.67 -3.08 5.67
N LEU A 330 -25.71 -3.93 5.70
CA LEU A 330 -26.55 -4.13 6.88
C LEU A 330 -25.75 -4.66 8.08
N ARG A 331 -24.79 -5.56 7.84
CA ARG A 331 -23.88 -6.04 8.88
C ARG A 331 -23.09 -4.89 9.49
N HIS A 332 -22.55 -3.99 8.68
CA HIS A 332 -21.82 -2.80 9.14
C HIS A 332 -22.73 -1.86 9.92
N LEU A 333 -23.93 -1.54 9.42
CA LEU A 333 -24.90 -0.68 10.12
C LEU A 333 -25.27 -1.22 11.51
N ARG A 334 -25.56 -2.53 11.59
CA ARG A 334 -25.88 -3.22 12.85
C ARG A 334 -24.69 -3.24 13.82
N GLN A 335 -23.46 -3.30 13.31
CA GLN A 335 -22.25 -3.24 14.13
C GLN A 335 -22.07 -1.84 14.73
N GLU A 336 -22.25 -0.79 13.93
CA GLU A 336 -22.11 0.59 14.42
C GLU A 336 -23.15 0.93 15.49
N GLU A 337 -24.39 0.49 15.32
CA GLU A 337 -25.43 0.70 16.32
C GLU A 337 -25.07 0.06 17.67
N LYS A 338 -24.42 -1.11 17.65
CA LYS A 338 -23.90 -1.77 18.86
C LYS A 338 -22.72 -1.01 19.48
N GLU A 339 -21.76 -0.56 18.66
CA GLU A 339 -20.59 0.20 19.13
C GLU A 339 -21.00 1.49 19.85
N VAL A 340 -22.04 2.18 19.34
CA VAL A 340 -22.57 3.40 19.94
C VAL A 340 -23.39 3.11 21.19
N THR A 341 -24.21 2.05 21.19
CA THR A 341 -25.03 1.68 22.37
C THR A 341 -24.19 1.24 23.56
N MET A 342 -23.02 0.63 23.33
CA MET A 342 -22.07 0.25 24.39
C MET A 342 -21.17 1.41 24.84
N GLY A 343 -21.22 2.56 24.15
CA GLY A 343 -20.36 3.73 24.36
C GLY A 343 -20.92 4.87 25.21
N GLY A 344 -22.05 4.71 25.92
CA GLY A 344 -22.52 5.71 26.89
C GLY A 344 -23.57 5.22 27.88
N PRO A 345 -23.72 5.84 29.08
CA PRO A 345 -23.07 7.06 29.57
C PRO A 345 -22.15 6.78 30.77
N ASP A 346 -20.87 7.16 30.70
CA ASP A 346 -20.10 7.55 31.88
C ASP A 346 -18.85 8.34 31.44
N THR A 347 -18.50 9.35 32.23
CA THR A 347 -17.32 10.22 32.16
C THR A 347 -17.41 11.50 31.32
N SER A 348 -18.37 12.36 31.67
CA SER A 348 -18.03 13.77 31.86
C SER A 348 -17.23 13.89 33.17
N ILE A 349 -15.93 14.14 33.08
CA ILE A 349 -15.09 14.94 34.00
C ILE A 349 -13.69 14.89 33.38
N ALA A 350 -13.24 16.02 32.86
CA ALA A 350 -11.85 16.22 32.50
C ALA A 350 -10.98 16.26 33.75
N PRO A 351 -9.78 15.66 33.73
CA PRO A 351 -8.67 16.13 34.52
C PRO A 351 -7.61 16.74 33.60
N ASN A 352 -7.27 17.99 33.91
CA ASN A 352 -6.08 18.66 33.37
C ASN A 352 -4.84 17.79 33.60
N SER A 353 -4.07 17.50 32.55
CA SER A 353 -2.65 17.20 32.70
C SER A 353 -1.85 17.76 31.52
N SER A 354 -1.21 18.88 31.80
CA SER A 354 -0.04 19.37 31.09
C SER A 354 1.16 18.50 31.46
N THR A 355 1.76 17.78 30.52
CA THR A 355 3.23 17.56 30.45
C THR A 355 3.63 16.86 29.14
N LEU A 356 4.46 17.57 28.37
CA LEU A 356 5.47 17.12 27.41
C LEU A 356 5.22 15.83 26.59
N SER A 357 4.92 16.02 25.30
CA SER A 357 5.30 15.08 24.25
C SER A 357 6.32 15.79 23.36
N GLN A 358 7.58 15.34 23.41
CA GLN A 358 8.61 15.73 22.45
C GLN A 358 8.35 14.97 21.14
N GLU A 359 8.11 15.72 20.07
CA GLU A 359 8.10 15.17 18.70
C GLU A 359 9.48 14.58 18.33
N PRO A 360 9.54 13.44 17.64
CA PRO A 360 10.79 12.94 17.10
C PRO A 360 11.22 13.81 15.90
N LYS A 361 12.26 14.62 16.11
CA LYS A 361 12.96 15.36 15.05
C LYS A 361 13.70 14.40 14.12
N LEU A 362 13.21 14.26 12.89
CA LEU A 362 13.99 13.74 11.77
C LEU A 362 15.11 14.74 11.44
N LEU A 363 16.33 14.40 11.84
CA LEU A 363 17.55 15.14 11.49
C LEU A 363 17.91 14.86 10.02
N ILE A 364 17.37 15.66 9.10
CA ILE A 364 17.96 15.85 7.78
C ILE A 364 18.79 17.13 7.85
N SER A 365 20.11 16.96 7.79
CA SER A 365 21.08 18.05 7.80
C SER A 365 20.96 18.89 6.52
N GLY A 366 20.68 20.19 6.68
CA GLY A 366 20.73 21.21 5.63
C GLY A 366 19.87 22.42 6.00
N LEU A 367 20.45 23.38 6.73
CA LEU A 367 19.79 24.62 7.14
C LEU A 367 19.26 25.43 5.93
N GLU A 368 17.96 25.65 5.89
CA GLU A 368 17.36 26.99 5.90
C GLU A 368 16.15 26.92 6.87
N GLN A 369 16.08 27.83 7.84
CA GLN A 369 15.02 27.86 8.85
C GLN A 369 13.64 27.95 8.18
N PRO A 370 12.63 27.17 8.60
CA PRO A 370 11.29 27.34 8.07
C PRO A 370 10.75 28.71 8.52
N LEU A 371 10.55 29.61 7.54
CA LEU A 371 9.76 30.80 7.73
C LEU A 371 8.33 30.40 8.16
N PRO A 372 7.69 31.12 9.10
CA PRO A 372 6.34 30.79 9.53
C PRO A 372 5.39 30.83 8.34
N LEU A 373 4.53 29.80 8.25
CA LEU A 373 3.42 29.75 7.30
C LEU A 373 2.56 31.01 7.49
N ARG A 374 2.62 31.92 6.51
CA ARG A 374 1.63 32.98 6.37
C ARG A 374 0.26 32.31 6.25
N THR A 375 -0.58 32.52 7.25
CA THR A 375 -2.02 32.36 7.15
C THR A 375 -2.57 33.49 6.28
N ASP A 376 -2.38 33.37 4.97
CA ASP A 376 -3.20 34.11 4.03
C ASP A 376 -4.39 33.21 3.69
N LEU A 377 -5.51 33.54 4.32
CA LEU A 377 -6.86 33.10 3.99
C LEU A 377 -7.10 33.14 2.48
N PHE A 378 -7.45 32.01 1.86
CA PHE A 378 -8.32 31.96 0.68
C PHE A 378 -9.13 30.66 0.64
#